data_AF-A9A8T6-F1
#
_entry.id   AF-A9A8T6-F1
#
_cell.length_a   1.000
_cell.length_b   1.000
_cell.length_c   1.000
_cell.angle_alpha   90.00
_cell.angle_beta   90.00
_cell.angle_gamma   90.00
#
_symmetry.space_group_name_H-M   'P 1'
#
loop_
_entity.id
_entity.type
_entity.pdbx_description
1 polymer ?
#
loop_
_entity_poly.entity_id
_entity_poly.type
_entity_poly.pdbx_seq_one_letter_code
_entity_poly.pdbx_strand_id
1 'polypeptide(L)'
;MLSKICKNCSYTMNYLFSKEWFQVLIIATVSAVLAYYSLFYFAWGTGFDENLRYILSTLPQTQGAIVGIVASISIVAIQMVSQQYSTRITHLLLNKTFWGFIISYIVSMSYEVLILGFMPTARIPVIIGGYEVPYFVLIGILFFFVYFDFLILLPYMKNTINGLKPENVIESLINSISKSEIKNYKGLDSENKDYRSARKIPKNTLRTIYYIIEKSLKSDHYMTARNGIILLGANYADLAKKGKFKNKKFFESYIENLKNLGMNAYGTSLSISREAIISLEKITKYELERNYDLSKRAVNGIKKIGLLYAQEYELKIDRTDEKELIHIVFEKLGNIVKFIFSKPKKEKTRPEQIEFKIMMYSEILRTFELILEKLKTRDILKNKAAGTLILDALNNFSVSTIEFITKNENSEFLSEITIKTSETLKNFVKIISEINGENENLNEYLKEIVKIYGIILDSTYEKTNEKALDKILSDISEVWDISRNNFKPIFGMDDIVENIDNTEKIKYADELREQLLEKISK
;
A
#
# COMPACT_ATOMS: atom_id res chain seq x y z
N MET A 1 -34.07 26.89 -5.27
CA MET A 1 -33.54 27.50 -4.02
C MET A 1 -33.61 26.54 -2.84
N LEU A 2 -34.75 25.87 -2.61
CA LEU A 2 -34.94 24.85 -1.56
C LEU A 2 -33.97 23.65 -1.60
N SER A 3 -33.58 23.11 -2.77
CA SER A 3 -32.62 21.99 -2.82
C SER A 3 -31.16 22.39 -2.47
N LYS A 4 -30.80 23.67 -2.63
CA LYS A 4 -29.51 24.23 -2.16
C LYS A 4 -29.50 24.37 -0.63
N ILE A 5 -30.63 24.79 -0.05
CA ILE A 5 -30.80 24.87 1.41
C ILE A 5 -30.77 23.47 2.04
N CYS A 6 -31.41 22.48 1.40
CA CYS A 6 -31.43 21.10 1.88
C CYS A 6 -30.04 20.41 1.80
N LYS A 7 -29.26 20.66 0.72
CA LYS A 7 -27.86 20.20 0.64
C LYS A 7 -26.96 20.85 1.69
N ASN A 8 -27.18 22.13 1.99
CA ASN A 8 -26.46 22.80 3.06
C ASN A 8 -26.85 22.21 4.42
N CYS A 9 -28.14 22.02 4.74
CA CYS A 9 -28.55 21.38 6.00
C CYS A 9 -28.00 19.96 6.17
N SER A 10 -27.97 19.15 5.10
CA SER A 10 -27.37 17.82 5.14
C SER A 10 -25.85 17.88 5.38
N TYR A 11 -25.16 18.87 4.80
CA TYR A 11 -23.74 19.11 5.05
C TYR A 11 -23.50 19.60 6.49
N THR A 12 -24.33 20.50 7.00
CA THR A 12 -24.24 20.99 8.39
C THR A 12 -24.58 19.90 9.39
N MET A 13 -25.55 19.02 9.11
CA MET A 13 -25.84 17.86 9.95
C MET A 13 -24.69 16.85 9.92
N ASN A 14 -24.15 16.50 8.75
CA ASN A 14 -22.98 15.62 8.68
C ASN A 14 -21.74 16.22 9.37
N TYR A 15 -21.65 17.55 9.41
CA TYR A 15 -20.62 18.26 10.15
C TYR A 15 -20.86 18.24 11.66
N LEU A 16 -22.09 18.50 12.12
CA LEU A 16 -22.52 18.43 13.53
C LEU A 16 -22.46 17.01 14.11
N PHE A 17 -22.67 15.99 13.27
CA PHE A 17 -22.56 14.57 13.64
C PHE A 17 -21.20 13.96 13.31
N SER A 18 -20.17 14.78 13.07
CA SER A 18 -18.82 14.23 13.03
C SER A 18 -18.49 13.61 14.39
N LYS A 19 -17.67 12.55 14.39
CA LYS A 19 -17.26 11.83 15.61
C LYS A 19 -16.69 12.77 16.68
N GLU A 20 -16.06 13.86 16.28
CA GLU A 20 -15.45 14.87 17.14
C GLU A 20 -16.49 15.78 17.80
N TRP A 21 -17.47 16.29 17.05
CA TRP A 21 -18.55 17.13 17.59
C TRP A 21 -19.47 16.36 18.52
N PHE A 22 -19.75 15.09 18.20
CA PHE A 22 -20.52 14.23 19.08
C PHE A 22 -19.85 14.04 20.45
N GLN A 23 -18.51 13.90 20.48
CA GLN A 23 -17.76 13.86 21.74
C GLN A 23 -17.87 15.16 22.52
N VAL A 24 -17.72 16.31 21.85
CA VAL A 24 -17.87 17.63 22.48
C VAL A 24 -19.26 17.83 23.05
N LEU A 25 -20.31 17.41 22.34
CA LEU A 25 -21.69 17.48 22.82
C LEU A 25 -21.92 16.61 24.06
N ILE A 26 -21.44 15.36 24.05
CA ILE A 26 -21.51 14.49 25.24
C ILE A 26 -20.81 15.16 26.43
N ILE A 27 -19.60 15.67 26.23
CA ILE A 27 -18.84 16.35 27.28
C ILE A 27 -19.59 17.57 27.79
N ALA A 28 -20.16 18.38 26.91
CA ALA A 28 -20.99 19.53 27.30
C ALA A 28 -22.23 19.09 28.09
N THR A 29 -22.94 18.04 27.66
CA THR A 29 -24.11 17.53 28.40
C THR A 29 -23.72 17.01 29.78
N VAL A 30 -22.65 16.22 29.89
CA VAL A 30 -22.15 15.73 31.18
C VAL A 30 -21.72 16.90 32.07
N SER A 31 -21.02 17.89 31.52
CA SER A 31 -20.60 19.09 32.24
C SER A 31 -21.80 19.91 32.73
N ALA A 32 -22.86 20.04 31.94
CA ALA A 32 -24.07 20.74 32.33
C ALA A 32 -24.82 19.99 33.44
N VAL A 33 -24.87 18.66 33.39
CA VAL A 33 -25.46 17.82 34.45
C VAL A 33 -24.64 17.96 35.74
N LEU A 34 -23.31 17.87 35.67
CA LEU A 34 -22.42 18.05 36.82
C LEU A 34 -22.54 19.46 37.41
N ALA A 35 -22.62 20.49 36.56
CA ALA A 35 -22.82 21.87 36.98
C ALA A 35 -24.17 22.04 37.67
N TYR A 36 -25.25 21.50 37.10
CA TYR A 36 -26.58 21.50 37.70
C TYR A 36 -26.55 20.86 39.09
N TYR A 37 -26.00 19.64 39.23
CA TYR A 37 -25.88 18.99 40.53
C TYR A 37 -25.01 19.80 41.50
N SER A 38 -23.91 20.39 41.03
CA SER A 38 -23.04 21.22 41.87
C SER A 38 -23.79 22.41 42.46
N LEU A 39 -24.72 23.02 41.71
CA LEU A 39 -25.57 24.09 42.24
C LEU A 39 -26.48 23.63 43.38
N PHE A 40 -26.93 22.37 43.43
CA PHE A 40 -27.76 21.87 44.55
C PHE A 40 -26.94 21.49 45.78
N TYR A 41 -25.71 20.99 45.58
CA TYR A 41 -24.89 20.47 46.67
C TYR A 41 -23.89 21.49 47.23
N PHE A 42 -23.56 22.56 46.51
CA PHE A 42 -22.77 23.65 47.09
C PHE A 42 -23.60 24.40 48.13
N ALA A 43 -23.07 24.51 49.35
CA ALA A 43 -23.72 25.23 50.42
C ALA A 43 -23.71 26.74 50.12
N TRP A 44 -24.86 27.29 49.70
CA TRP A 44 -25.11 28.73 49.49
C TRP A 44 -25.21 29.55 50.80
N GLY A 45 -24.51 29.09 51.84
CA GLY A 45 -24.53 29.66 53.18
C GLY A 45 -23.53 30.79 53.38
N THR A 46 -23.34 31.20 54.63
CA THR A 46 -22.37 32.21 55.04
C THR A 46 -20.94 31.76 54.70
N GLY A 47 -20.18 32.58 53.99
CA GLY A 47 -18.82 32.28 53.50
C GLY A 47 -18.75 31.77 52.05
N PHE A 48 -19.88 31.57 51.37
CA PHE A 48 -19.92 31.16 49.97
C PHE A 48 -19.21 32.16 49.04
N ASP A 49 -19.44 33.46 49.24
CA ASP A 49 -18.88 34.51 48.37
C ASP A 49 -17.34 34.57 48.48
N GLU A 50 -16.78 34.34 49.67
CA GLU A 50 -15.33 34.26 49.89
C GLU A 50 -14.72 33.01 49.24
N ASN A 51 -15.35 31.85 49.42
CA ASN A 51 -14.93 30.60 48.78
C ASN A 51 -15.01 30.68 47.26
N LEU A 52 -16.10 31.24 46.73
CA LEU A 52 -16.29 31.41 45.29
C LEU A 52 -15.27 32.40 44.72
N ARG A 53 -14.94 33.48 45.44
CA ARG A 53 -13.90 34.44 45.03
C ARG A 53 -12.53 33.78 44.99
N TYR A 54 -12.22 32.92 45.95
CA TYR A 54 -10.98 32.14 45.99
C TYR A 54 -10.91 31.14 44.81
N ILE A 55 -12.01 30.43 44.52
CA ILE A 55 -12.10 29.52 43.38
C ILE A 55 -11.92 30.29 42.07
N LEU A 56 -12.67 31.38 41.89
CA LEU A 56 -12.62 32.25 40.70
C LEU A 56 -11.25 32.88 40.44
N SER A 57 -10.49 33.20 41.49
CA SER A 57 -9.14 33.75 41.31
C SER A 57 -8.12 32.67 40.95
N THR A 58 -8.35 31.43 41.37
CA THR A 58 -7.44 30.29 41.17
C THR A 58 -7.70 29.57 39.83
N LEU A 59 -8.93 29.59 39.32
CA LEU A 59 -9.32 28.88 38.10
C LEU A 59 -8.59 29.40 36.84
N PRO A 60 -8.55 30.72 36.52
CA PRO A 60 -7.83 31.20 35.36
C PRO A 60 -6.33 30.90 35.42
N GLN A 61 -5.75 30.90 36.63
CA GLN A 61 -4.34 30.56 36.84
C GLN A 61 -4.08 29.09 36.55
N THR A 62 -4.95 28.19 37.04
CA THR A 62 -4.84 26.75 36.82
C THR A 62 -5.09 26.40 35.35
N GLN A 63 -6.10 26.98 34.72
CA GLN A 63 -6.38 26.82 33.29
C GLN A 63 -5.23 27.35 32.43
N GLY A 64 -4.68 28.52 32.75
CA GLY A 64 -3.51 29.09 32.10
C GLY A 64 -2.29 28.18 32.21
N ALA A 65 -2.06 27.58 33.39
CA ALA A 65 -0.99 26.61 33.60
C ALA A 65 -1.19 25.33 32.75
N ILE A 66 -2.41 24.78 32.71
CA ILE A 66 -2.74 23.61 31.87
C ILE A 66 -2.50 23.92 30.39
N VAL A 67 -2.99 25.06 29.90
CA VAL A 67 -2.77 25.53 28.52
C VAL A 67 -1.28 25.68 28.24
N GLY A 68 -0.53 26.29 29.16
CA GLY A 68 0.92 26.44 29.05
C GLY A 68 1.65 25.11 28.93
N ILE A 69 1.28 24.12 29.76
CA ILE A 69 1.82 22.75 29.71
C ILE A 69 1.48 22.09 28.37
N VAL A 70 0.22 22.12 27.95
CA VAL A 70 -0.25 21.53 26.70
C VAL A 70 0.44 22.14 25.48
N ALA A 71 0.55 23.47 25.43
CA ALA A 71 1.24 24.19 24.38
C ALA A 71 2.73 23.83 24.35
N SER A 72 3.38 23.77 25.51
CA SER A 72 4.79 23.40 25.63
C SER A 72 5.06 21.97 25.15
N ILE A 73 4.26 20.99 25.59
CA ILE A 73 4.36 19.59 25.13
C ILE A 73 4.13 19.52 23.63
N SER A 74 3.16 20.25 23.09
CA SER A 74 2.87 20.29 21.66
C SER A 74 4.04 20.86 20.86
N ILE A 75 4.69 21.92 21.34
CA ILE A 75 5.89 22.50 20.73
C ILE A 75 7.07 21.54 20.79
N VAL A 76 7.32 20.89 21.93
CA VAL A 76 8.38 19.88 22.07
C VAL A 76 8.13 18.70 21.13
N ALA A 77 6.90 18.23 21.04
CA ALA A 77 6.51 17.17 20.12
C ALA A 77 6.71 17.58 18.65
N ILE A 78 6.34 18.81 18.30
CA ILE A 78 6.64 19.40 16.99
C ILE A 78 8.14 19.40 16.73
N GLN A 79 8.95 19.81 17.71
CA GLN A 79 10.41 19.85 17.57
C GLN A 79 10.97 18.44 17.33
N MET A 80 10.60 17.46 18.15
CA MET A 80 11.01 16.06 17.99
C MET A 80 10.61 15.49 16.62
N VAL A 81 9.36 15.68 16.21
CA VAL A 81 8.88 15.23 14.88
C VAL A 81 9.59 15.99 13.76
N SER A 82 9.87 17.28 13.92
CA SER A 82 10.58 18.06 12.89
C SER A 82 12.03 17.62 12.71
N GLN A 83 12.70 17.25 13.80
CA GLN A 83 14.06 16.73 13.82
C GLN A 83 14.12 15.32 13.25
N GLN A 84 13.15 14.47 13.59
CA GLN A 84 13.11 13.08 13.13
C GLN A 84 12.64 12.97 11.68
N TYR A 85 11.66 13.77 11.24
CA TYR A 85 10.89 13.49 10.03
C TYR A 85 10.90 14.64 9.03
N SER A 86 10.40 15.83 9.38
CA SER A 86 10.50 17.06 8.57
C SER A 86 9.81 18.23 9.27
N THR A 87 10.35 19.45 9.12
CA THR A 87 9.68 20.69 9.55
C THR A 87 8.32 20.92 8.89
N ARG A 88 8.03 20.28 7.75
CA ARG A 88 6.76 20.40 7.02
C ARG A 88 5.57 19.74 7.73
N ILE A 89 5.81 18.97 8.79
CA ILE A 89 4.77 18.21 9.53
C ILE A 89 4.08 19.06 10.61
N THR A 90 4.60 20.26 10.92
CA THR A 90 4.03 21.19 11.92
C THR A 90 2.53 21.41 11.77
N HIS A 91 2.04 21.55 10.54
CA HIS A 91 0.61 21.78 10.27
C HIS A 91 -0.31 20.60 10.63
N LEU A 92 0.24 19.40 10.80
CA LEU A 92 -0.51 18.22 11.24
C LEU A 92 -0.70 18.19 12.76
N LEU A 93 0.26 18.73 13.51
CA LEU A 93 0.21 18.80 14.97
C LEU A 93 -0.58 20.03 15.46
N LEU A 94 -0.47 21.17 14.75
CA LEU A 94 -1.28 22.37 15.00
C LEU A 94 -2.61 22.32 14.24
N ASN A 95 -3.37 21.25 14.47
CA ASN A 95 -4.64 21.01 13.80
C ASN A 95 -5.79 21.82 14.42
N LYS A 96 -7.00 21.65 13.87
CA LYS A 96 -8.21 22.33 14.39
C LYS A 96 -8.52 21.94 15.84
N THR A 97 -8.16 20.75 16.27
CA THR A 97 -8.38 20.26 17.64
C THR A 97 -7.50 21.00 18.65
N PHE A 98 -6.23 21.27 18.31
CA PHE A 98 -5.35 22.11 19.11
C PHE A 98 -5.93 23.52 19.28
N TRP A 99 -6.27 24.19 18.17
CA TRP A 99 -6.81 25.55 18.25
C TRP A 99 -8.19 25.59 18.93
N GLY A 100 -9.03 24.57 18.72
CA GLY A 100 -10.31 24.45 19.40
C GLY A 100 -10.15 24.36 20.92
N PHE A 101 -9.21 23.54 21.39
CA PHE A 101 -8.85 23.42 22.80
C PHE A 101 -8.36 24.75 23.40
N ILE A 102 -7.44 25.43 22.70
CA ILE A 102 -6.92 26.73 23.14
C ILE A 102 -8.05 27.78 23.21
N ILE A 103 -8.90 27.85 22.19
CA ILE A 103 -10.02 28.80 22.14
C ILE A 103 -11.03 28.52 23.26
N SER A 104 -11.37 27.25 23.54
CA SER A 104 -12.29 26.93 24.64
C SER A 104 -11.78 27.43 25.98
N TYR A 105 -10.49 27.23 26.27
CA TYR A 105 -9.87 27.70 27.51
C TYR A 105 -9.79 29.23 27.56
N ILE A 106 -9.48 29.90 26.45
CA ILE A 106 -9.49 31.38 26.40
C ILE A 106 -10.89 31.93 26.71
N VAL A 107 -11.94 31.32 26.14
CA VAL A 107 -13.33 31.74 26.39
C VAL A 107 -13.72 31.50 27.85
N SER A 108 -13.35 30.35 28.41
CA SER A 108 -13.58 29.99 29.81
C SER A 108 -12.88 30.96 30.77
N MET A 109 -11.56 31.16 30.61
CA MET A 109 -10.79 32.13 31.42
C MET A 109 -11.35 33.56 31.31
N SER A 110 -11.77 33.99 30.11
CA SER A 110 -12.36 35.30 29.91
C SER A 110 -13.67 35.44 30.69
N TYR A 111 -14.50 34.39 30.69
CA TYR A 111 -15.75 34.37 31.45
C TYR A 111 -15.50 34.44 32.95
N GLU A 112 -14.55 33.66 33.48
CA GLU A 112 -14.19 33.65 34.90
C GLU A 112 -13.67 35.01 35.38
N VAL A 113 -12.80 35.65 34.60
CA VAL A 113 -12.30 37.00 34.91
C VAL A 113 -13.43 38.03 34.88
N LEU A 114 -14.36 37.93 33.92
CA LEU A 114 -15.52 38.81 33.87
C LEU A 114 -16.40 38.65 35.12
N ILE A 115 -16.73 37.42 35.51
CA ILE A 115 -17.54 37.15 36.71
C ILE A 115 -16.86 37.63 37.98
N LEU A 116 -15.54 37.44 38.11
CA LEU A 116 -14.77 37.94 39.24
C LEU A 116 -14.85 39.48 39.36
N GLY A 117 -14.88 40.19 38.23
CA GLY A 117 -15.05 41.64 38.18
C GLY A 117 -16.42 42.13 38.64
N PHE A 118 -17.49 41.34 38.43
CA PHE A 118 -18.86 41.67 38.83
C PHE A 118 -19.21 41.29 40.28
N MET A 119 -18.34 40.54 40.95
CA MET A 119 -18.56 40.00 42.28
C MET A 119 -18.69 41.03 43.45
N PRO A 120 -18.05 42.22 43.44
CA PRO A 120 -18.11 43.15 44.58
C PRO A 120 -19.45 43.86 44.77
N THR A 121 -20.35 43.85 43.78
CA THR A 121 -21.55 44.70 43.75
C THR A 121 -22.82 43.91 44.01
N ALA A 122 -22.90 43.25 45.16
CA ALA A 122 -24.08 42.56 45.71
C ALA A 122 -24.73 41.52 44.75
N ARG A 123 -25.68 40.73 45.27
CA ARG A 123 -26.44 39.72 44.51
C ARG A 123 -27.45 40.37 43.55
N ILE A 124 -27.01 41.41 42.84
CA ILE A 124 -27.82 42.21 41.91
C ILE A 124 -27.87 41.42 40.59
N PRO A 125 -29.07 41.22 40.01
CA PRO A 125 -29.18 40.59 38.70
C PRO A 125 -28.39 41.41 37.67
N VAL A 126 -27.55 40.73 36.89
CA VAL A 126 -26.80 41.39 35.81
C VAL A 126 -27.76 41.58 34.64
N ILE A 127 -27.93 42.83 34.20
CA ILE A 127 -28.75 43.14 33.03
C ILE A 127 -27.90 42.95 31.78
N ILE A 128 -28.14 41.87 31.05
CA ILE A 128 -27.48 41.58 29.77
C ILE A 128 -28.51 41.78 28.65
N GLY A 129 -28.32 42.81 27.82
CA GLY A 129 -29.21 43.08 26.68
C GLY A 129 -30.65 43.40 27.08
N GLY A 130 -30.87 43.95 28.27
CA GLY A 130 -32.20 44.30 28.79
C GLY A 130 -32.91 43.19 29.58
N TYR A 131 -32.29 42.02 29.74
CA TYR A 131 -32.82 40.92 30.56
C TYR A 131 -32.03 40.77 31.85
N GLU A 132 -32.74 40.62 32.97
CA GLU A 132 -32.16 40.30 34.27
C GLU A 132 -31.74 38.83 34.31
N VAL A 133 -30.43 38.57 34.38
CA VAL A 133 -29.89 37.22 34.51
C VAL A 133 -29.68 36.92 36.01
N PRO A 134 -30.32 35.87 36.57
CA PRO A 134 -30.14 35.50 37.96
C PRO A 134 -28.71 35.08 38.28
N TYR A 135 -28.23 35.45 39.47
CA TYR A 135 -26.87 35.14 39.93
C TYR A 135 -26.54 33.63 39.92
N PHE A 136 -27.50 32.77 40.26
CA PHE A 136 -27.30 31.32 40.23
C PHE A 136 -27.05 30.77 38.81
N VAL A 137 -27.58 31.42 37.77
CA VAL A 137 -27.35 31.03 36.37
C VAL A 137 -25.91 31.33 35.98
N LEU A 138 -25.39 32.49 36.39
CA LEU A 138 -24.00 32.88 36.14
C LEU A 138 -23.01 31.89 36.79
N ILE A 139 -23.26 31.50 38.04
CA ILE A 139 -22.47 30.48 38.73
C ILE A 139 -22.66 29.09 38.09
N GLY A 140 -23.85 28.78 37.59
CA GLY A 140 -24.09 27.54 36.84
C GLY A 140 -23.23 27.44 35.60
N ILE A 141 -23.12 28.53 34.84
CA ILE A 141 -22.26 28.63 33.65
C ILE A 141 -20.79 28.50 34.05
N LEU A 142 -20.38 29.07 35.20
CA LEU A 142 -19.03 28.89 35.73
C LEU A 142 -18.71 27.42 36.00
N PHE A 143 -19.51 26.73 36.79
CA PHE A 143 -19.29 25.31 37.07
C PHE A 143 -19.30 24.47 35.78
N PHE A 144 -20.16 24.84 34.81
CA PHE A 144 -20.16 24.21 33.50
C PHE A 144 -18.79 24.32 32.83
N PHE A 145 -18.18 25.52 32.78
CA PHE A 145 -16.87 25.71 32.17
C PHE A 145 -15.77 24.93 32.91
N VAL A 146 -15.79 24.91 34.24
CA VAL A 146 -14.82 24.13 35.04
C VAL A 146 -14.85 22.65 34.67
N TYR A 147 -16.04 22.03 34.66
CA TYR A 147 -16.17 20.62 34.30
C TYR A 147 -15.88 20.38 32.81
N PHE A 148 -16.30 21.30 31.94
CA PHE A 148 -16.07 21.21 30.51
C PHE A 148 -14.59 21.22 30.17
N ASP A 149 -13.83 22.16 30.73
CA ASP A 149 -12.39 22.31 30.50
C ASP A 149 -11.60 21.11 31.03
N PHE A 150 -11.99 20.58 32.19
CA PHE A 150 -11.40 19.36 32.72
C PHE A 150 -11.69 18.15 31.82
N LEU A 151 -12.94 17.97 31.40
CA LEU A 151 -13.34 16.81 30.61
C LEU A 151 -12.84 16.86 29.17
N ILE A 152 -12.72 18.04 28.55
CA ILE A 152 -12.20 18.20 27.18
C ILE A 152 -10.69 17.94 27.09
N LEU A 153 -9.96 18.04 28.20
CA LEU A 153 -8.54 17.70 28.26
C LEU A 153 -8.28 16.23 27.94
N LEU A 154 -9.13 15.31 28.44
CA LEU A 154 -8.96 13.87 28.24
C LEU A 154 -8.98 13.43 26.76
N PRO A 155 -10.02 13.75 25.95
CA PRO A 155 -10.01 13.42 24.53
C PRO A 155 -8.93 14.17 23.78
N TYR A 156 -8.60 15.41 24.18
CA TYR A 156 -7.50 16.16 23.58
C TYR A 156 -6.16 15.43 23.78
N MET A 157 -5.80 15.06 25.01
CA MET A 157 -4.57 14.30 25.31
C MET A 157 -4.53 12.99 24.52
N LYS A 158 -5.64 12.25 24.50
CA LYS A 158 -5.75 11.00 23.73
C LYS A 158 -5.51 11.24 22.24
N ASN A 159 -6.09 12.28 21.66
CA ASN A 159 -5.92 12.63 20.25
C ASN A 159 -4.49 13.07 19.94
N THR A 160 -3.87 13.88 20.81
CA THR A 160 -2.47 14.31 20.66
C THR A 160 -1.53 13.11 20.72
N ILE A 161 -1.63 12.25 21.75
CA ILE A 161 -0.79 11.04 21.88
C ILE A 161 -0.94 10.14 20.64
N ASN A 162 -2.17 9.93 20.18
CA ASN A 162 -2.40 9.16 18.95
C ASN A 162 -1.80 9.87 17.72
N GLY A 163 -1.92 11.19 17.60
CA GLY A 163 -1.34 11.96 16.49
C GLY A 163 0.19 11.93 16.44
N LEU A 164 0.86 11.60 17.55
CA LEU A 164 2.31 11.44 17.60
C LEU A 164 2.81 10.09 17.09
N LYS A 165 1.91 9.10 16.92
CA LYS A 165 2.29 7.80 16.35
C LYS A 165 2.73 7.99 14.90
N PRO A 166 3.92 7.53 14.50
CA PRO A 166 4.43 7.73 13.14
C PRO A 166 3.47 7.25 12.03
N GLU A 167 2.72 6.17 12.29
CA GLU A 167 1.72 5.63 11.37
C GLU A 167 0.62 6.65 11.07
N ASN A 168 0.10 7.29 12.12
CA ASN A 168 -0.95 8.30 12.01
C ASN A 168 -0.43 9.57 11.33
N VAL A 169 0.84 9.93 11.56
CA VAL A 169 1.50 11.02 10.84
C VAL A 169 1.58 10.71 9.34
N ILE A 170 2.07 9.53 8.97
CA ILE A 170 2.18 9.10 7.57
C ILE A 170 0.80 9.04 6.91
N GLU A 171 -0.19 8.43 7.57
CA GLU A 171 -1.56 8.36 7.08
C GLU A 171 -2.16 9.76 6.87
N SER A 172 -1.99 10.66 7.84
CA SER A 172 -2.46 12.04 7.73
C SER A 172 -1.75 12.80 6.61
N LEU A 173 -0.44 12.56 6.38
CA LEU A 173 0.29 13.13 5.26
C LEU A 173 -0.27 12.62 3.93
N ILE A 174 -0.49 11.32 3.79
CA ILE A 174 -1.08 10.70 2.59
C ILE A 174 -2.47 11.30 2.32
N ASN A 175 -3.30 11.43 3.35
CA ASN A 175 -4.63 12.01 3.25
C ASN A 175 -4.62 13.50 2.91
N SER A 176 -3.57 14.23 3.30
CA SER A 176 -3.37 15.64 2.96
C SER A 176 -2.95 15.89 1.51
N ILE A 177 -2.57 14.85 0.75
CA ILE A 177 -2.26 14.96 -0.68
C ILE A 177 -3.52 15.39 -1.43
N SER A 178 -3.56 16.67 -1.78
CA SER A 178 -4.70 17.27 -2.45
C SER A 178 -4.74 16.93 -3.93
N LYS A 179 -5.93 16.99 -4.53
CA LYS A 179 -6.11 16.83 -5.98
C LYS A 179 -5.30 17.85 -6.79
N SER A 180 -5.17 19.09 -6.29
CA SER A 180 -4.36 20.12 -6.93
C SER A 180 -2.88 19.80 -6.86
N GLU A 181 -2.39 19.21 -5.77
CA GLU A 181 -1.02 18.72 -5.66
C GLU A 181 -0.72 17.61 -6.67
N ILE A 182 -1.61 16.61 -6.80
CA ILE A 182 -1.45 15.56 -7.81
C ILE A 182 -1.46 16.17 -9.23
N LYS A 183 -2.42 17.03 -9.53
CA LYS A 183 -2.55 17.64 -10.87
C LYS A 183 -1.33 18.49 -11.22
N ASN A 184 -0.84 19.28 -10.27
CA ASN A 184 0.27 20.21 -10.46
C ASN A 184 1.62 19.61 -10.09
N TYR A 185 1.71 18.28 -9.90
CA TYR A 185 2.95 17.63 -9.56
C TYR A 185 3.99 17.92 -10.65
N LYS A 186 5.09 18.55 -10.23
CA LYS A 186 6.28 18.78 -11.04
C LYS A 186 7.41 18.03 -10.37
N GLY A 187 8.14 17.23 -11.14
CA GLY A 187 9.47 16.78 -10.73
C GLY A 187 10.27 18.01 -10.32
N LEU A 188 10.91 17.94 -9.15
CA LEU A 188 11.79 19.01 -8.68
C LEU A 188 13.11 18.85 -9.42
N ASP A 189 13.22 19.46 -10.60
CA ASP A 189 14.52 19.73 -11.22
C ASP A 189 15.10 20.96 -10.50
N SER A 190 15.71 20.73 -9.34
CA SER A 190 16.29 21.78 -8.49
C SER A 190 17.50 22.46 -9.11
N GLU A 191 18.11 21.85 -10.14
CA GLU A 191 19.29 22.40 -10.81
C GLU A 191 18.96 23.56 -11.75
N ASN A 192 17.74 23.63 -12.29
CA ASN A 192 17.40 24.56 -13.38
C ASN A 192 16.32 25.59 -13.04
N LYS A 193 15.85 25.67 -11.79
CA LYS A 193 14.82 26.63 -11.38
C LYS A 193 15.25 27.46 -10.18
N ASP A 194 15.53 28.73 -10.45
CA ASP A 194 15.70 29.76 -9.44
C ASP A 194 14.38 30.04 -8.71
N TYR A 195 14.21 29.41 -7.54
CA TYR A 195 13.08 29.67 -6.66
C TYR A 195 13.35 30.96 -5.85
N ARG A 196 13.07 32.13 -6.45
CA ARG A 196 13.19 33.44 -5.78
C ARG A 196 12.32 33.64 -4.53
N SER A 197 11.52 32.65 -4.13
CA SER A 197 10.71 32.69 -2.91
C SER A 197 10.32 31.29 -2.46
N ALA A 198 10.37 31.05 -1.14
CA ALA A 198 9.89 29.81 -0.52
C ALA A 198 8.44 29.48 -0.88
N ARG A 199 7.59 30.49 -1.13
CA ARG A 199 6.18 30.32 -1.52
C ARG A 199 6.01 29.70 -2.92
N LYS A 200 7.04 29.80 -3.77
CA LYS A 200 7.06 29.23 -5.13
C LYS A 200 7.60 27.80 -5.16
N ILE A 201 8.15 27.31 -4.05
CA ILE A 201 8.61 25.92 -3.94
C ILE A 201 7.37 25.03 -3.88
N PRO A 202 7.19 24.09 -4.82
CA PRO A 202 6.00 23.24 -4.84
C PRO A 202 5.95 22.36 -3.58
N LYS A 203 4.76 22.29 -2.97
CA LYS A 203 4.50 21.30 -1.90
C LYS A 203 4.59 19.90 -2.52
N ASN A 204 5.50 19.08 -1.98
CA ASN A 204 5.68 17.69 -2.38
C ASN A 204 5.58 16.81 -1.13
N THR A 205 4.35 16.50 -0.79
CA THR A 205 3.98 15.70 0.38
C THR A 205 4.42 14.25 0.18
N LEU A 206 4.32 13.71 -1.04
CA LEU A 206 4.82 12.37 -1.39
C LEU A 206 6.31 12.21 -1.08
N ARG A 207 7.14 13.18 -1.46
CA ARG A 207 8.58 13.18 -1.13
C ARG A 207 8.82 13.26 0.37
N THR A 208 7.97 13.99 1.09
CA THR A 208 8.06 14.07 2.56
C THR A 208 7.80 12.70 3.17
N ILE A 209 6.76 11.99 2.72
CA ILE A 209 6.45 10.63 3.18
C ILE A 209 7.60 9.67 2.86
N TYR A 210 8.15 9.71 1.64
CA TYR A 210 9.31 8.90 1.27
C TYR A 210 10.49 9.14 2.21
N TYR A 211 10.84 10.40 2.48
CA TYR A 211 11.97 10.75 3.35
C TYR A 211 11.76 10.27 4.80
N ILE A 212 10.53 10.34 5.31
CA ILE A 212 10.16 9.82 6.63
C ILE A 212 10.45 8.33 6.72
N ILE A 213 9.98 7.57 5.72
CA ILE A 213 10.16 6.12 5.69
C ILE A 213 11.64 5.78 5.51
N GLU A 214 12.33 6.43 4.58
CA GLU A 214 13.76 6.22 4.32
C GLU A 214 14.62 6.52 5.57
N LYS A 215 14.33 7.62 6.27
CA LYS A 215 15.06 7.95 7.50
C LYS A 215 14.73 6.99 8.64
N SER A 216 13.50 6.49 8.70
CA SER A 216 13.11 5.44 9.65
C SER A 216 13.87 4.14 9.38
N LEU A 217 14.09 3.78 8.10
CA LEU A 217 14.93 2.64 7.70
C LEU A 217 16.38 2.82 8.16
N LYS A 218 16.96 4.00 7.92
CA LYS A 218 18.34 4.31 8.31
C LYS A 218 18.57 4.40 9.82
N SER A 219 17.50 4.58 10.59
CA SER A 219 17.54 4.68 12.06
C SER A 219 17.06 3.40 12.73
N ASP A 220 16.96 2.29 11.98
CA ASP A 220 16.50 0.97 12.46
C ASP A 220 15.08 0.95 13.07
N HIS A 221 14.25 1.96 12.76
CA HIS A 221 12.84 2.01 13.14
C HIS A 221 11.99 1.20 12.16
N TYR A 222 12.26 -0.09 12.06
CA TYR A 222 11.70 -0.97 11.01
C TYR A 222 10.17 -1.06 11.01
N MET A 223 9.52 -1.06 12.18
CA MET A 223 8.06 -1.11 12.27
C MET A 223 7.40 0.13 11.66
N THR A 224 7.95 1.32 11.95
CA THR A 224 7.48 2.57 11.34
C THR A 224 7.68 2.57 9.83
N ALA A 225 8.84 2.11 9.36
CA ALA A 225 9.11 2.05 7.94
C ALA A 225 8.18 1.05 7.22
N ARG A 226 8.00 -0.14 7.80
CA ARG A 226 7.08 -1.18 7.32
C ARG A 226 5.65 -0.66 7.23
N ASN A 227 5.13 -0.07 8.31
CA ASN A 227 3.78 0.49 8.35
C ASN A 227 3.61 1.61 7.33
N GLY A 228 4.63 2.45 7.13
CA GLY A 228 4.63 3.48 6.10
C GLY A 228 4.49 2.93 4.69
N ILE A 229 5.20 1.85 4.35
CA ILE A 229 5.08 1.18 3.05
C ILE A 229 3.69 0.56 2.87
N ILE A 230 3.16 -0.12 3.90
CA ILE A 230 1.80 -0.68 3.88
C ILE A 230 0.77 0.42 3.59
N LEU A 231 0.86 1.55 4.27
CA LEU A 231 -0.03 2.69 4.08
C LEU A 231 0.06 3.28 2.68
N LEU A 232 1.27 3.34 2.10
CA LEU A 232 1.44 3.75 0.70
C LEU A 232 0.73 2.76 -0.26
N GLY A 233 0.98 1.46 -0.12
CA GLY A 233 0.32 0.43 -0.94
C GLY A 233 -1.21 0.49 -0.85
N ALA A 234 -1.76 0.67 0.35
CA ALA A 234 -3.21 0.71 0.58
C ALA A 234 -3.89 1.96 -0.03
N ASN A 235 -3.23 3.12 0.02
CA ASN A 235 -3.83 4.40 -0.38
C ASN A 235 -3.64 4.76 -1.87
N TYR A 236 -2.86 3.97 -2.62
CA TYR A 236 -2.58 4.26 -4.03
C TYR A 236 -3.86 4.43 -4.86
N ALA A 237 -4.80 3.49 -4.75
CA ALA A 237 -6.04 3.50 -5.53
C ALA A 237 -6.89 4.76 -5.25
N ASP A 238 -6.97 5.18 -4.00
CA ASP A 238 -7.73 6.36 -3.57
C ASP A 238 -7.08 7.66 -4.05
N LEU A 239 -5.75 7.76 -3.99
CA LEU A 239 -5.02 8.88 -4.57
C LEU A 239 -5.19 8.94 -6.09
N ALA A 240 -5.14 7.79 -6.75
CA ALA A 240 -5.36 7.68 -8.19
C ALA A 240 -6.77 8.20 -8.57
N LYS A 241 -7.81 7.78 -7.84
CA LYS A 241 -9.20 8.29 -7.98
C LYS A 241 -9.28 9.80 -7.73
N LYS A 242 -8.69 10.30 -6.64
CA LYS A 242 -8.68 11.74 -6.30
C LYS A 242 -8.04 12.58 -7.41
N GLY A 243 -6.91 12.12 -7.95
CA GLY A 243 -6.17 12.79 -9.03
C GLY A 243 -6.85 12.76 -10.40
N LYS A 244 -7.94 12.00 -10.56
CA LYS A 244 -8.55 11.68 -11.85
C LYS A 244 -7.51 11.21 -12.89
N PHE A 245 -6.44 10.53 -12.41
CA PHE A 245 -5.44 9.89 -13.27
C PHE A 245 -4.66 10.84 -14.21
N LYS A 246 -4.74 12.16 -13.98
CA LYS A 246 -4.22 13.13 -14.96
C LYS A 246 -2.71 13.30 -14.97
N ASN A 247 -2.02 12.98 -13.87
CA ASN A 247 -0.59 13.25 -13.75
C ASN A 247 0.19 11.94 -13.61
N LYS A 248 0.59 11.37 -14.75
CA LYS A 248 1.41 10.15 -14.84
C LYS A 248 2.70 10.27 -14.03
N LYS A 249 3.39 11.42 -14.09
CA LYS A 249 4.67 11.64 -13.37
C LYS A 249 4.54 11.51 -11.85
N PHE A 250 3.41 11.91 -11.27
CA PHE A 250 3.16 11.72 -9.84
C PHE A 250 3.17 10.23 -9.48
N PHE A 251 2.42 9.41 -10.23
CA PHE A 251 2.31 7.97 -9.97
C PHE A 251 3.59 7.21 -10.34
N GLU A 252 4.32 7.66 -11.36
CA GLU A 252 5.66 7.15 -11.66
C GLU A 252 6.60 7.38 -10.47
N SER A 253 6.63 8.60 -9.92
CA SER A 253 7.42 8.90 -8.73
C SER A 253 6.96 8.12 -7.50
N TYR A 254 5.67 7.84 -7.38
CA TYR A 254 5.10 7.05 -6.30
C TYR A 254 5.60 5.60 -6.33
N ILE A 255 5.53 4.96 -7.49
CA ILE A 255 5.99 3.59 -7.71
C ILE A 255 7.52 3.51 -7.54
N GLU A 256 8.24 4.50 -8.07
CA GLU A 256 9.69 4.59 -7.95
C GLU A 256 10.14 4.71 -6.49
N ASN A 257 9.45 5.53 -5.70
CA ASN A 257 9.69 5.66 -4.26
C ASN A 257 9.47 4.33 -3.53
N LEU A 258 8.37 3.61 -3.79
CA LEU A 258 8.10 2.30 -3.18
C LEU A 258 9.17 1.28 -3.53
N LYS A 259 9.59 1.22 -4.80
CA LYS A 259 10.67 0.36 -5.25
C LYS A 259 11.98 0.70 -4.52
N ASN A 260 12.36 1.97 -4.49
CA ASN A 260 13.61 2.40 -3.86
C ASN A 260 13.61 2.11 -2.35
N LEU A 261 12.48 2.28 -1.66
CA LEU A 261 12.35 1.88 -0.25
C LEU A 261 12.51 0.36 -0.08
N GLY A 262 11.92 -0.46 -0.95
CA GLY A 262 12.07 -1.91 -0.93
C GLY A 262 13.50 -2.38 -1.20
N MET A 263 14.23 -1.70 -2.09
CA MET A 263 15.64 -1.96 -2.36
C MET A 263 16.54 -1.51 -1.20
N ASN A 264 16.30 -0.32 -0.64
CA ASN A 264 17.10 0.23 0.48
C ASN A 264 16.91 -0.56 1.79
N ALA A 265 15.83 -1.32 1.90
CA ALA A 265 15.60 -2.21 3.04
C ALA A 265 16.44 -3.51 2.97
N TYR A 266 17.08 -3.80 1.84
CA TYR A 266 17.98 -4.93 1.73
C TYR A 266 19.09 -4.89 2.80
N GLY A 267 19.36 -6.04 3.41
CA GLY A 267 20.34 -6.18 4.49
C GLY A 267 19.87 -5.70 5.88
N THR A 268 18.68 -5.09 5.99
CA THR A 268 18.12 -4.61 7.27
C THR A 268 16.98 -5.49 7.77
N SER A 269 15.79 -5.42 7.14
CA SER A 269 14.60 -6.17 7.53
C SER A 269 13.85 -6.69 6.31
N LEU A 270 13.80 -8.02 6.17
CA LEU A 270 13.07 -8.75 5.13
C LEU A 270 11.61 -8.30 5.01
N SER A 271 10.97 -8.08 6.17
CA SER A 271 9.55 -7.72 6.24
C SER A 271 9.23 -6.43 5.46
N ILE A 272 10.18 -5.52 5.30
CA ILE A 272 9.99 -4.24 4.61
C ILE A 272 10.04 -4.43 3.09
N SER A 273 11.04 -5.14 2.57
CA SER A 273 11.10 -5.49 1.14
C SER A 273 9.87 -6.31 0.73
N ARG A 274 9.42 -7.22 1.61
CA ARG A 274 8.17 -7.99 1.43
C ARG A 274 6.95 -7.07 1.30
N GLU A 275 6.76 -6.11 2.21
CA GLU A 275 5.62 -5.18 2.11
C GLU A 275 5.71 -4.26 0.89
N ALA A 276 6.92 -3.92 0.43
CA ALA A 276 7.12 -3.17 -0.80
C ALA A 276 6.67 -3.98 -2.02
N ILE A 277 7.02 -5.26 -2.09
CA ILE A 277 6.57 -6.18 -3.16
C ILE A 277 5.05 -6.33 -3.13
N ILE A 278 4.44 -6.55 -1.97
CA ILE A 278 2.97 -6.65 -1.81
C ILE A 278 2.28 -5.35 -2.26
N SER A 279 2.87 -4.20 -1.93
CA SER A 279 2.33 -2.89 -2.33
C SER A 279 2.43 -2.69 -3.84
N LEU A 280 3.55 -3.05 -4.45
CA LEU A 280 3.74 -3.00 -5.90
C LEU A 280 2.80 -3.96 -6.63
N GLU A 281 2.57 -5.16 -6.10
CA GLU A 281 1.60 -6.12 -6.64
C GLU A 281 0.18 -5.54 -6.69
N LYS A 282 -0.27 -4.92 -5.60
CA LYS A 282 -1.58 -4.23 -5.52
C LYS A 282 -1.68 -3.12 -6.57
N ILE A 283 -0.61 -2.34 -6.74
CA ILE A 283 -0.54 -1.27 -7.73
C ILE A 283 -0.59 -1.83 -9.15
N THR A 284 0.17 -2.88 -9.45
CA THR A 284 0.15 -3.58 -10.74
C THR A 284 -1.26 -4.04 -11.08
N LYS A 285 -1.94 -4.76 -10.18
CA LYS A 285 -3.31 -5.23 -10.41
C LYS A 285 -4.28 -4.07 -10.68
N TYR A 286 -4.16 -2.99 -9.91
CA TYR A 286 -5.01 -1.82 -10.07
C TYR A 286 -4.75 -1.03 -11.37
N GLU A 287 -3.49 -0.89 -11.79
CA GLU A 287 -3.11 -0.16 -13.01
C GLU A 287 -3.21 -1.01 -14.27
N LEU A 288 -3.18 -2.33 -14.19
CA LEU A 288 -3.28 -3.20 -15.37
C LEU A 288 -4.56 -2.95 -16.17
N GLU A 289 -5.67 -2.67 -15.49
CA GLU A 289 -6.95 -2.37 -16.14
C GLU A 289 -6.99 -0.98 -16.80
N ARG A 290 -5.93 -0.17 -16.66
CA ARG A 290 -6.03 1.30 -16.76
C ARG A 290 -4.87 1.98 -17.47
N ASN A 291 -3.65 1.63 -17.10
CA ASN A 291 -2.41 2.23 -17.56
C ASN A 291 -1.29 1.18 -17.54
N TYR A 292 -1.05 0.59 -18.71
CA TYR A 292 0.00 -0.41 -18.89
C TYR A 292 1.38 0.07 -18.44
N ASP A 293 1.76 1.33 -18.74
CA ASP A 293 3.08 1.84 -18.38
C ASP A 293 3.31 1.88 -16.86
N LEU A 294 2.30 2.32 -16.09
CA LEU A 294 2.40 2.35 -14.64
C LEU A 294 2.41 0.93 -14.06
N SER A 295 1.56 0.04 -14.58
CA SER A 295 1.56 -1.37 -14.22
C SER A 295 2.92 -2.03 -14.48
N LYS A 296 3.51 -1.77 -15.65
CA LYS A 296 4.82 -2.28 -16.06
C LYS A 296 5.93 -1.73 -15.16
N ARG A 297 5.88 -0.45 -14.80
CA ARG A 297 6.83 0.15 -13.84
C ARG A 297 6.75 -0.52 -12.47
N ALA A 298 5.54 -0.85 -12.00
CA ALA A 298 5.37 -1.55 -10.72
C ALA A 298 5.93 -2.99 -10.76
N VAL A 299 5.69 -3.74 -11.85
CA VAL A 299 6.32 -5.07 -12.08
C VAL A 299 7.84 -4.95 -12.16
N ASN A 300 8.35 -3.96 -12.87
CA ASN A 300 9.80 -3.68 -12.91
C ASN A 300 10.36 -3.33 -11.53
N GLY A 301 9.55 -2.78 -10.63
CA GLY A 301 9.91 -2.58 -9.24
C GLY A 301 10.10 -3.91 -8.49
N ILE A 302 9.13 -4.83 -8.63
CA ILE A 302 9.22 -6.20 -8.07
C ILE A 302 10.45 -6.92 -8.63
N LYS A 303 10.66 -6.87 -9.95
CA LYS A 303 11.83 -7.41 -10.64
C LYS A 303 13.14 -6.91 -10.05
N LYS A 304 13.28 -5.59 -9.87
CA LYS A 304 14.52 -4.99 -9.34
C LYS A 304 14.80 -5.43 -7.90
N ILE A 305 13.78 -5.52 -7.05
CA ILE A 305 13.91 -6.04 -5.69
C ILE A 305 14.31 -7.53 -5.72
N GLY A 306 13.62 -8.35 -6.53
CA GLY A 306 13.94 -9.77 -6.67
C GLY A 306 15.34 -10.04 -7.18
N LEU A 307 15.79 -9.29 -8.20
CA LEU A 307 17.15 -9.40 -8.75
C LEU A 307 18.22 -8.98 -7.73
N LEU A 308 17.96 -7.99 -6.89
CA LEU A 308 18.88 -7.60 -5.81
C LEU A 308 19.09 -8.76 -4.83
N TYR A 309 18.01 -9.39 -4.37
CA TYR A 309 18.10 -10.53 -3.46
C TYR A 309 18.70 -11.78 -4.13
N ALA A 310 18.42 -12.02 -5.41
CA ALA A 310 19.06 -13.09 -6.17
C ALA A 310 20.57 -12.85 -6.41
N GLN A 311 21.00 -11.59 -6.56
CA GLN A 311 22.40 -11.22 -6.72
C GLN A 311 23.23 -11.49 -5.47
N GLU A 312 22.64 -11.29 -4.30
CA GLU A 312 23.33 -11.25 -3.02
C GLU A 312 23.28 -12.56 -2.22
N TYR A 313 22.40 -13.48 -2.62
CA TYR A 313 22.20 -14.78 -1.99
C TYR A 313 23.52 -15.59 -1.80
N GLU A 314 24.54 -15.38 -2.64
CA GLU A 314 25.85 -16.04 -2.55
C GLU A 314 26.75 -15.49 -1.42
N LEU A 315 26.59 -14.24 -0.98
CA LEU A 315 27.49 -13.67 0.05
C LEU A 315 27.14 -14.17 1.46
N LYS A 316 25.95 -14.75 1.66
CA LYS A 316 25.39 -15.14 2.96
C LYS A 316 24.60 -16.44 2.87
N ILE A 317 25.23 -17.48 2.30
CA ILE A 317 24.68 -18.79 1.85
C ILE A 317 23.73 -19.50 2.85
N ASP A 318 23.65 -19.09 4.11
CA ASP A 318 22.79 -19.72 5.14
C ASP A 318 21.57 -18.89 5.60
N ARG A 319 21.30 -17.71 5.02
CA ARG A 319 20.16 -16.92 5.46
C ARG A 319 18.85 -17.38 4.79
N THR A 320 17.96 -17.92 5.60
CA THR A 320 16.58 -18.30 5.26
C THR A 320 15.78 -17.16 4.64
N ASP A 321 16.12 -15.92 4.98
CA ASP A 321 15.37 -14.71 4.65
C ASP A 321 15.44 -14.39 3.15
N GLU A 322 16.61 -14.48 2.51
CA GLU A 322 16.80 -14.18 1.09
C GLU A 322 16.04 -15.19 0.23
N LYS A 323 16.01 -16.47 0.64
CA LYS A 323 15.21 -17.51 -0.01
C LYS A 323 13.72 -17.18 0.10
N GLU A 324 13.26 -16.82 1.30
CA GLU A 324 11.87 -16.45 1.55
C GLU A 324 11.47 -15.27 0.67
N LEU A 325 12.33 -14.26 0.47
CA LEU A 325 11.96 -13.14 -0.39
C LEU A 325 11.84 -13.54 -1.86
N ILE A 326 12.76 -14.36 -2.39
CA ILE A 326 12.67 -14.82 -3.78
C ILE A 326 11.37 -15.62 -3.97
N HIS A 327 11.03 -16.48 -3.01
CA HIS A 327 9.75 -17.18 -3.00
C HIS A 327 8.57 -16.20 -3.03
N ILE A 328 8.57 -15.17 -2.17
CA ILE A 328 7.54 -14.12 -2.16
C ILE A 328 7.46 -13.38 -3.50
N VAL A 329 8.60 -13.09 -4.15
CA VAL A 329 8.63 -12.46 -5.47
C VAL A 329 7.92 -13.34 -6.49
N PHE A 330 8.26 -14.62 -6.56
CA PHE A 330 7.61 -15.58 -7.46
C PHE A 330 6.13 -15.73 -7.17
N GLU A 331 5.74 -15.86 -5.89
CA GLU A 331 4.36 -15.93 -5.46
C GLU A 331 3.56 -14.68 -5.90
N LYS A 332 4.12 -13.48 -5.72
CA LYS A 332 3.42 -12.24 -6.06
C LYS A 332 3.35 -12.00 -7.57
N LEU A 333 4.37 -12.39 -8.32
CA LEU A 333 4.32 -12.42 -9.78
C LEU A 333 3.26 -13.42 -10.27
N GLY A 334 3.20 -14.63 -9.70
CA GLY A 334 2.15 -15.62 -9.99
C GLY A 334 0.75 -15.11 -9.68
N ASN A 335 0.57 -14.40 -8.57
CA ASN A 335 -0.69 -13.74 -8.22
C ASN A 335 -1.11 -12.67 -9.24
N ILE A 336 -0.16 -12.01 -9.92
CA ILE A 336 -0.44 -11.08 -11.03
C ILE A 336 -0.82 -11.87 -12.29
N VAL A 337 -0.13 -12.98 -12.60
CA VAL A 337 -0.50 -13.89 -13.71
C VAL A 337 -1.93 -14.40 -13.56
N LYS A 338 -2.29 -14.88 -12.37
CA LYS A 338 -3.66 -15.29 -12.03
C LYS A 338 -4.67 -14.17 -12.24
N PHE A 339 -4.31 -12.93 -11.90
CA PHE A 339 -5.16 -11.76 -12.13
C PHE A 339 -5.32 -11.43 -13.62
N ILE A 340 -4.24 -11.50 -14.41
CA ILE A 340 -4.27 -11.31 -15.87
C ILE A 340 -5.31 -12.25 -16.52
N PHE A 341 -5.31 -13.51 -16.10
CA PHE A 341 -6.19 -14.56 -16.64
C PHE A 341 -7.59 -14.62 -16.01
N SER A 342 -7.82 -13.93 -14.90
CA SER A 342 -9.15 -13.86 -14.29
C SER A 342 -10.15 -13.22 -15.27
N LYS A 343 -11.31 -13.86 -15.45
CA LYS A 343 -12.33 -13.41 -16.41
C LYS A 343 -12.74 -11.97 -16.08
N PRO A 344 -12.77 -11.06 -17.07
CA PRO A 344 -13.31 -9.73 -16.86
C PRO A 344 -14.77 -9.82 -16.42
N LYS A 345 -15.15 -9.08 -15.39
CA LYS A 345 -16.52 -9.02 -14.90
C LYS A 345 -17.40 -8.33 -15.96
N LYS A 346 -18.04 -9.12 -16.83
CA LYS A 346 -19.21 -8.78 -17.68
C LYS A 346 -19.05 -7.68 -18.75
N GLU A 347 -17.94 -6.96 -18.86
CA GLU A 347 -17.73 -5.97 -19.94
C GLU A 347 -16.92 -6.53 -21.11
N LYS A 348 -17.28 -6.12 -22.34
CA LYS A 348 -16.51 -6.40 -23.56
C LYS A 348 -15.09 -5.83 -23.39
N THR A 349 -14.10 -6.70 -23.20
CA THR A 349 -12.68 -6.34 -23.12
C THR A 349 -12.30 -5.61 -24.41
N ARG A 350 -11.67 -4.43 -24.28
CA ARG A 350 -11.15 -3.73 -25.46
C ARG A 350 -9.92 -4.47 -26.00
N PRO A 351 -9.69 -4.52 -27.32
CA PRO A 351 -8.49 -5.14 -27.90
C PRO A 351 -7.18 -4.65 -27.26
N GLU A 352 -7.07 -3.35 -26.99
CA GLU A 352 -5.93 -2.73 -26.30
C GLU A 352 -5.67 -3.36 -24.92
N GLN A 353 -6.72 -3.73 -24.18
CA GLN A 353 -6.55 -4.37 -22.86
C GLN A 353 -6.06 -5.81 -22.98
N ILE A 354 -6.41 -6.51 -24.07
CA ILE A 354 -5.91 -7.85 -24.35
C ILE A 354 -4.41 -7.76 -24.66
N GLU A 355 -4.01 -6.84 -25.53
CA GLU A 355 -2.60 -6.59 -25.86
C GLU A 355 -1.79 -6.23 -24.60
N PHE A 356 -2.33 -5.34 -23.75
CA PHE A 356 -1.69 -4.98 -22.47
C PHE A 356 -1.50 -6.19 -21.55
N LYS A 357 -2.46 -7.10 -21.51
CA LYS A 357 -2.38 -8.34 -20.74
C LYS A 357 -1.30 -9.28 -21.29
N ILE A 358 -1.21 -9.45 -22.62
CA ILE A 358 -0.14 -10.26 -23.26
C ILE A 358 1.23 -9.67 -22.91
N MET A 359 1.41 -8.36 -23.12
CA MET A 359 2.68 -7.71 -22.85
C MET A 359 3.07 -7.79 -21.37
N MET A 360 2.11 -7.64 -20.46
CA MET A 360 2.37 -7.78 -19.02
C MET A 360 2.76 -9.21 -18.66
N TYR A 361 2.06 -10.21 -19.21
CA TYR A 361 2.39 -11.62 -19.01
C TYR A 361 3.82 -11.91 -19.48
N SER A 362 4.19 -11.47 -20.68
CA SER A 362 5.54 -11.62 -21.22
C SER A 362 6.61 -10.95 -20.35
N GLU A 363 6.36 -9.74 -19.81
CA GLU A 363 7.31 -9.08 -18.90
C GLU A 363 7.46 -9.84 -17.57
N ILE A 364 6.39 -10.46 -17.07
CA ILE A 364 6.43 -11.29 -15.87
C ILE A 364 7.25 -12.56 -16.12
N LEU A 365 7.00 -13.29 -17.22
CA LEU A 365 7.79 -14.48 -17.57
C LEU A 365 9.27 -14.16 -17.71
N ARG A 366 9.60 -13.08 -18.43
CA ARG A 366 10.98 -12.60 -18.54
C ARG A 366 11.60 -12.26 -17.19
N THR A 367 10.78 -11.80 -16.22
CA THR A 367 11.25 -11.53 -14.86
C THR A 367 11.59 -12.82 -14.12
N PHE A 368 10.77 -13.87 -14.25
CA PHE A 368 11.09 -15.19 -13.72
C PHE A 368 12.41 -15.71 -14.28
N GLU A 369 12.58 -15.68 -15.61
CA GLU A 369 13.79 -16.12 -16.31
C GLU A 369 15.03 -15.38 -15.82
N LEU A 370 14.99 -14.04 -15.76
CA LEU A 370 16.14 -13.23 -15.34
C LEU A 370 16.54 -13.49 -13.88
N ILE A 371 15.57 -13.75 -12.99
CA ILE A 371 15.88 -14.12 -11.60
C ILE A 371 16.55 -15.49 -11.56
N LEU A 372 16.03 -16.47 -12.29
CA LEU A 372 16.62 -17.82 -12.34
C LEU A 372 18.00 -17.81 -13.00
N GLU A 373 18.20 -17.10 -14.10
CA GLU A 373 19.50 -16.92 -14.74
C GLU A 373 20.49 -16.27 -13.78
N LYS A 374 20.05 -15.25 -13.02
CA LYS A 374 20.89 -14.62 -12.00
C LYS A 374 21.29 -15.64 -10.91
N LEU A 375 20.37 -16.45 -10.43
CA LEU A 375 20.65 -17.53 -9.45
C LEU A 375 21.59 -18.59 -10.04
N LYS A 376 21.44 -18.91 -11.32
CA LYS A 376 22.30 -19.85 -12.05
C LYS A 376 23.74 -19.35 -12.15
N THR A 377 23.95 -18.10 -12.60
CA THR A 377 25.30 -17.50 -12.74
C THR A 377 26.11 -17.44 -11.45
N ARG A 378 25.44 -17.69 -10.32
CA ARG A 378 25.98 -17.66 -8.95
C ARG A 378 26.13 -19.05 -8.35
N ASP A 379 25.95 -20.12 -9.13
CA ASP A 379 26.00 -21.52 -8.70
C ASP A 379 25.00 -21.91 -7.59
N ILE A 380 24.06 -21.03 -7.24
CA ILE A 380 23.06 -21.26 -6.18
C ILE A 380 22.14 -22.42 -6.56
N LEU A 381 21.83 -22.55 -7.84
CA LEU A 381 20.93 -23.57 -8.35
C LEU A 381 21.45 -25.01 -8.20
N LYS A 382 22.72 -25.21 -7.82
CA LYS A 382 23.30 -26.53 -7.50
C LYS A 382 22.82 -27.06 -6.13
N ASN A 383 22.36 -26.21 -5.23
CA ASN A 383 21.88 -26.61 -3.90
C ASN A 383 20.45 -27.19 -3.98
N LYS A 384 20.14 -28.23 -3.20
CA LYS A 384 18.79 -28.79 -3.04
C LYS A 384 17.73 -27.71 -2.73
N ALA A 385 18.11 -26.70 -1.96
CA ALA A 385 17.25 -25.56 -1.62
C ALA A 385 16.83 -24.71 -2.83
N ALA A 386 17.60 -24.74 -3.92
CA ALA A 386 17.32 -23.96 -5.11
C ALA A 386 16.39 -24.69 -6.09
N GLY A 387 16.35 -26.01 -6.00
CA GLY A 387 15.34 -26.79 -6.68
C GLY A 387 13.92 -26.35 -6.31
N THR A 388 13.65 -26.06 -5.03
CA THR A 388 12.33 -25.55 -4.63
C THR A 388 12.02 -24.19 -5.26
N LEU A 389 13.02 -23.32 -5.46
CA LEU A 389 12.84 -22.01 -6.10
C LEU A 389 12.49 -22.14 -7.60
N ILE A 390 13.09 -23.12 -8.29
CA ILE A 390 12.75 -23.43 -9.69
C ILE A 390 11.31 -23.93 -9.77
N LEU A 391 10.92 -24.85 -8.87
CA LEU A 391 9.56 -25.37 -8.81
C LEU A 391 8.54 -24.28 -8.45
N ASP A 392 8.89 -23.41 -7.50
CA ASP A 392 8.06 -22.27 -7.12
C ASP A 392 7.86 -21.34 -8.30
N ALA A 393 8.93 -21.01 -9.03
CA ALA A 393 8.84 -20.21 -10.25
C ALA A 393 7.92 -20.87 -11.27
N LEU A 394 8.16 -22.14 -11.58
CA LEU A 394 7.39 -22.94 -12.54
C LEU A 394 5.90 -22.99 -12.17
N ASN A 395 5.58 -23.37 -10.95
CA ASN A 395 4.21 -23.52 -10.46
C ASN A 395 3.45 -22.18 -10.45
N ASN A 396 4.11 -21.09 -10.05
CA ASN A 396 3.45 -19.80 -9.91
C ASN A 396 2.95 -19.20 -11.23
N PHE A 397 3.64 -19.44 -12.36
CA PHE A 397 3.10 -19.03 -13.67
C PHE A 397 2.28 -20.14 -14.33
N SER A 398 2.78 -21.38 -14.36
CA SER A 398 2.22 -22.44 -15.20
C SER A 398 0.80 -22.86 -14.79
N VAL A 399 0.50 -22.97 -13.49
CA VAL A 399 -0.82 -23.43 -13.02
C VAL A 399 -1.94 -22.53 -13.52
N SER A 400 -1.77 -21.21 -13.37
CA SER A 400 -2.78 -20.25 -13.82
C SER A 400 -2.86 -20.17 -15.35
N THR A 401 -1.73 -20.33 -16.04
CA THR A 401 -1.68 -20.36 -17.50
C THR A 401 -2.37 -21.60 -18.06
N ILE A 402 -2.12 -22.78 -17.49
CA ILE A 402 -2.77 -24.03 -17.90
C ILE A 402 -4.27 -23.95 -17.68
N GLU A 403 -4.71 -23.48 -16.52
CA GLU A 403 -6.14 -23.28 -16.23
C GLU A 403 -6.77 -22.33 -17.26
N PHE A 404 -6.04 -21.28 -17.66
CA PHE A 404 -6.49 -20.36 -18.69
C PHE A 404 -6.57 -21.03 -20.08
N ILE A 405 -5.51 -21.74 -20.49
CA ILE A 405 -5.41 -22.40 -21.80
C ILE A 405 -6.51 -23.45 -21.97
N THR A 406 -6.75 -24.25 -20.93
CA THR A 406 -7.75 -25.33 -20.96
C THR A 406 -9.19 -24.81 -21.04
N LYS A 407 -9.50 -23.69 -20.35
CA LYS A 407 -10.88 -23.18 -20.20
C LYS A 407 -11.34 -22.19 -21.28
N ASN A 408 -10.45 -21.65 -22.09
CA ASN A 408 -10.80 -20.63 -23.08
C ASN A 408 -10.78 -21.21 -24.49
N GLU A 409 -11.71 -20.77 -25.31
CA GLU A 409 -11.80 -21.14 -26.72
C GLU A 409 -10.82 -20.34 -27.58
N ASN A 410 -10.64 -20.79 -28.82
CA ASN A 410 -9.67 -20.29 -29.77
C ASN A 410 -9.72 -18.76 -29.89
N SER A 411 -8.61 -18.13 -29.55
CA SER A 411 -8.42 -16.70 -29.67
C SER A 411 -6.95 -16.39 -29.94
N GLU A 412 -6.69 -15.28 -30.64
CA GLU A 412 -5.33 -14.77 -30.84
C GLU A 412 -4.61 -14.56 -29.50
N PHE A 413 -5.34 -14.14 -28.46
CA PHE A 413 -4.84 -14.02 -27.10
C PHE A 413 -4.34 -15.37 -26.55
N LEU A 414 -5.12 -16.44 -26.73
CA LEU A 414 -4.74 -17.79 -26.32
C LEU A 414 -3.45 -18.23 -27.02
N SER A 415 -3.39 -18.06 -28.34
CA SER A 415 -2.21 -18.39 -29.16
C SER A 415 -0.93 -17.70 -28.65
N GLU A 416 -0.97 -16.39 -28.42
CA GLU A 416 0.20 -15.62 -27.95
C GLU A 416 0.63 -16.01 -26.53
N ILE A 417 -0.33 -16.22 -25.63
CA ILE A 417 -0.04 -16.71 -24.28
C ILE A 417 0.63 -18.09 -24.34
N THR A 418 0.13 -19.00 -25.18
CA THR A 418 0.71 -20.33 -25.34
C THR A 418 2.14 -20.26 -25.89
N ILE A 419 2.38 -19.47 -26.94
CA ILE A 419 3.72 -19.28 -27.53
C ILE A 419 4.69 -18.75 -26.48
N LYS A 420 4.31 -17.71 -25.72
CA LYS A 420 5.17 -17.12 -24.69
C LYS A 420 5.48 -18.09 -23.55
N THR A 421 4.50 -18.92 -23.21
CA THR A 421 4.66 -19.95 -22.17
C THR A 421 5.62 -21.04 -22.65
N SER A 422 5.46 -21.52 -23.87
CA SER A 422 6.35 -22.49 -24.51
C SER A 422 7.80 -21.99 -24.56
N GLU A 423 8.01 -20.75 -25.00
CA GLU A 423 9.33 -20.11 -25.06
C GLU A 423 9.98 -20.04 -23.66
N THR A 424 9.19 -19.72 -22.63
CA THR A 424 9.67 -19.63 -21.25
C THR A 424 10.02 -21.00 -20.67
N LEU A 425 9.19 -22.02 -20.91
CA LEU A 425 9.47 -23.39 -20.48
C LEU A 425 10.76 -23.92 -21.10
N LYS A 426 10.98 -23.63 -22.39
CA LYS A 426 12.24 -23.96 -23.07
C LYS A 426 13.44 -23.30 -22.41
N ASN A 427 13.35 -21.99 -22.13
CA ASN A 427 14.42 -21.27 -21.43
C ASN A 427 14.68 -21.85 -20.04
N PHE A 428 13.63 -22.30 -19.33
CA PHE A 428 13.77 -22.98 -18.05
C PHE A 428 14.52 -24.30 -18.20
N VAL A 429 14.19 -25.13 -19.20
CA VAL A 429 14.93 -26.39 -19.47
C VAL A 429 16.39 -26.10 -19.79
N LYS A 430 16.68 -25.04 -20.57
CA LYS A 430 18.05 -24.62 -20.86
C LYS A 430 18.80 -24.20 -19.58
N ILE A 431 18.16 -23.43 -18.71
CA ILE A 431 18.73 -23.08 -17.40
C ILE A 431 19.00 -24.34 -16.56
N ILE A 432 18.05 -25.28 -16.55
CA ILE A 432 18.10 -26.52 -15.77
C ILE A 432 19.19 -27.48 -16.26
N SER A 433 19.25 -27.76 -17.56
CA SER A 433 20.22 -28.68 -18.19
C SER A 433 21.67 -28.26 -17.97
N GLU A 434 21.94 -26.96 -17.91
CA GLU A 434 23.28 -26.43 -17.68
C GLU A 434 23.76 -26.56 -16.21
N ILE A 435 22.88 -26.93 -15.27
CA ILE A 435 23.23 -27.05 -13.84
C ILE A 435 24.07 -28.31 -13.52
N ASN A 436 24.29 -29.23 -14.48
CA ASN A 436 25.30 -30.31 -14.47
C ASN A 436 25.67 -30.85 -13.07
N GLY A 437 24.79 -31.66 -12.49
CA GLY A 437 25.05 -32.43 -11.28
C GLY A 437 23.92 -33.43 -11.04
N GLU A 438 24.22 -34.53 -10.37
CA GLU A 438 23.36 -35.66 -9.96
C GLU A 438 22.20 -35.24 -9.02
N ASN A 439 21.53 -34.13 -9.32
CA ASN A 439 20.43 -33.62 -8.52
C ASN A 439 19.18 -34.40 -8.92
N GLU A 440 18.81 -35.41 -8.13
CA GLU A 440 17.59 -36.22 -8.33
C GLU A 440 16.34 -35.35 -8.56
N ASN A 441 16.30 -34.16 -7.95
CA ASN A 441 15.21 -33.20 -8.11
C ASN A 441 15.08 -32.65 -9.55
N LEU A 442 16.14 -32.70 -10.35
CA LEU A 442 16.12 -32.26 -11.75
C LEU A 442 15.11 -33.07 -12.57
N ASN A 443 14.99 -34.36 -12.29
CA ASN A 443 14.00 -35.23 -12.92
C ASN A 443 12.57 -34.81 -12.56
N GLU A 444 12.32 -34.35 -11.34
CA GLU A 444 11.02 -33.84 -10.91
C GLU A 444 10.63 -32.57 -11.68
N TYR A 445 11.58 -31.64 -11.88
CA TYR A 445 11.34 -30.42 -12.67
C TYR A 445 11.07 -30.71 -14.13
N LEU A 446 11.89 -31.56 -14.74
CA LEU A 446 11.69 -31.98 -16.11
C LEU A 446 10.33 -32.66 -16.28
N LYS A 447 9.93 -33.52 -15.33
CA LYS A 447 8.61 -34.19 -15.36
C LYS A 447 7.45 -33.19 -15.30
N GLU A 448 7.52 -32.17 -14.45
CA GLU A 448 6.48 -31.13 -14.40
C GLU A 448 6.48 -30.28 -15.69
N ILE A 449 7.63 -29.95 -16.27
CA ILE A 449 7.70 -29.24 -17.56
C ILE A 449 7.08 -30.07 -18.68
N VAL A 450 7.35 -31.38 -18.78
CA VAL A 450 6.70 -32.26 -19.78
C VAL A 450 5.20 -32.26 -19.61
N LYS A 451 4.73 -32.40 -18.37
CA LYS A 451 3.30 -32.39 -18.06
C LYS A 451 2.65 -31.07 -18.51
N ILE A 452 3.31 -29.93 -18.29
CA ILE A 452 2.84 -28.63 -18.77
C ILE A 452 2.79 -28.60 -20.30
N TYR A 453 3.86 -29.04 -20.99
CA TYR A 453 3.88 -29.13 -22.46
C TYR A 453 2.79 -30.05 -23.02
N GLY A 454 2.56 -31.21 -22.40
CA GLY A 454 1.50 -32.14 -22.80
C GLY A 454 0.12 -31.51 -22.73
N ILE A 455 -0.19 -30.81 -21.63
CA ILE A 455 -1.48 -30.10 -21.47
C ILE A 455 -1.59 -28.95 -22.48
N ILE A 456 -0.50 -28.21 -22.70
CA ILE A 456 -0.44 -27.15 -23.71
C ILE A 456 -0.74 -27.74 -25.09
N LEU A 457 -0.06 -28.81 -25.49
CA LEU A 457 -0.21 -29.44 -26.80
C LEU A 457 -1.64 -29.92 -27.02
N ASP A 458 -2.21 -30.66 -26.07
CA ASP A 458 -3.58 -31.20 -26.16
C ASP A 458 -4.61 -30.07 -26.30
N SER A 459 -4.47 -29.00 -25.52
CA SER A 459 -5.36 -27.84 -25.60
C SER A 459 -5.15 -27.03 -26.89
N THR A 460 -3.92 -26.95 -27.39
CA THR A 460 -3.52 -26.13 -28.55
C THR A 460 -3.96 -26.77 -29.85
N TYR A 461 -3.82 -28.10 -29.96
CA TYR A 461 -4.24 -28.88 -31.12
C TYR A 461 -5.72 -28.68 -31.44
N GLU A 462 -6.57 -28.65 -30.41
CA GLU A 462 -8.02 -28.47 -30.59
C GLU A 462 -8.43 -27.00 -30.78
N LYS A 463 -7.65 -26.04 -30.27
CA LYS A 463 -8.15 -24.69 -29.98
C LYS A 463 -7.25 -23.55 -30.42
N THR A 464 -6.21 -23.71 -31.22
CA THR A 464 -5.33 -22.57 -31.59
C THR A 464 -4.96 -22.57 -33.08
N ASN A 465 -4.10 -21.63 -33.51
CA ASN A 465 -3.67 -21.54 -34.91
C ASN A 465 -2.46 -22.46 -35.17
N GLU A 466 -2.27 -22.82 -36.44
CA GLU A 466 -1.16 -23.66 -36.93
C GLU A 466 0.22 -23.10 -36.53
N LYS A 467 0.37 -21.77 -36.54
CA LYS A 467 1.62 -21.08 -36.17
C LYS A 467 2.04 -21.34 -34.71
N ALA A 468 1.08 -21.37 -33.77
CA ALA A 468 1.35 -21.66 -32.37
C ALA A 468 1.77 -23.12 -32.21
N LEU A 469 1.07 -24.04 -32.88
CA LEU A 469 1.38 -25.46 -32.88
C LEU A 469 2.80 -25.72 -33.41
N ASP A 470 3.16 -25.16 -34.56
CA ASP A 470 4.50 -25.26 -35.15
C ASP A 470 5.58 -24.76 -34.18
N LYS A 471 5.31 -23.63 -33.51
CA LYS A 471 6.26 -23.05 -32.56
C LYS A 471 6.46 -23.93 -31.33
N ILE A 472 5.37 -24.51 -30.81
CA ILE A 472 5.41 -25.41 -29.65
C ILE A 472 6.15 -26.70 -30.00
N LEU A 473 5.85 -27.31 -31.16
CA LEU A 473 6.55 -28.50 -31.63
C LEU A 473 8.06 -28.23 -31.80
N SER A 474 8.42 -27.07 -32.37
CA SER A 474 9.81 -26.64 -32.48
C SER A 474 10.47 -26.47 -31.10
N ASP A 475 9.78 -25.85 -30.14
CA ASP A 475 10.33 -25.67 -28.79
C ASP A 475 10.46 -27.02 -28.05
N ILE A 476 9.52 -27.96 -28.22
CA ILE A 476 9.58 -29.31 -27.65
C ILE A 476 10.78 -30.09 -28.23
N SER A 477 11.01 -30.01 -29.54
CA SER A 477 12.16 -30.62 -30.18
C SER A 477 13.47 -30.06 -29.63
N GLU A 478 13.58 -28.74 -29.47
CA GLU A 478 14.79 -28.13 -28.91
C GLU A 478 14.98 -28.52 -27.43
N VAL A 479 13.90 -28.58 -26.64
CA VAL A 479 13.90 -29.06 -25.26
C VAL A 479 14.38 -30.51 -25.17
N TRP A 480 13.98 -31.36 -26.12
CA TRP A 480 14.42 -32.74 -26.22
C TRP A 480 15.93 -32.83 -26.40
N ASP A 481 16.47 -32.10 -27.37
CA ASP A 481 17.91 -32.09 -27.69
C ASP A 481 18.75 -31.58 -26.51
N ILE A 482 18.30 -30.50 -25.87
CA ILE A 482 18.97 -29.90 -24.71
C ILE A 482 19.07 -30.90 -23.55
N SER A 483 18.07 -31.77 -23.39
CA SER A 483 18.04 -32.73 -22.28
C SER A 483 18.97 -33.94 -22.43
N ARG A 484 19.71 -34.06 -23.55
CA ARG A 484 20.69 -35.14 -23.82
C ARG A 484 20.15 -36.55 -23.50
N ASN A 485 18.94 -36.87 -23.98
CA ASN A 485 18.26 -38.15 -23.74
C ASN A 485 17.75 -38.41 -22.31
N ASN A 486 17.85 -37.46 -21.36
CA ASN A 486 17.14 -37.61 -20.08
C ASN A 486 15.61 -37.59 -20.27
N PHE A 487 15.13 -36.97 -21.35
CA PHE A 487 13.73 -37.08 -21.77
C PHE A 487 13.41 -38.36 -22.54
N LYS A 488 14.41 -39.13 -22.99
CA LYS A 488 14.21 -40.36 -23.76
C LYS A 488 13.29 -41.37 -23.06
N PRO A 489 13.45 -41.70 -21.77
CA PRO A 489 12.48 -42.53 -21.05
C PRO A 489 11.11 -41.86 -20.86
N ILE A 490 11.07 -40.53 -20.77
CA ILE A 490 9.84 -39.76 -20.48
C ILE A 490 8.94 -39.64 -21.72
N PHE A 491 9.46 -39.34 -22.92
CA PHE A 491 8.62 -39.32 -24.13
C PHE A 491 8.68 -40.62 -24.94
N GLY A 492 9.74 -41.43 -24.84
CA GLY A 492 9.79 -42.77 -25.43
C GLY A 492 10.03 -42.83 -26.94
N MET A 493 10.72 -41.85 -27.51
CA MET A 493 11.01 -41.79 -28.95
C MET A 493 12.48 -42.04 -29.26
N ASP A 494 12.75 -42.87 -30.29
CA ASP A 494 14.11 -43.20 -30.75
C ASP A 494 14.57 -42.32 -31.92
N ASP A 495 13.67 -41.67 -32.68
CA ASP A 495 14.03 -40.88 -33.87
C ASP A 495 13.20 -39.58 -33.95
N ILE A 496 13.86 -38.42 -33.88
CA ILE A 496 13.26 -37.11 -34.22
C ILE A 496 13.93 -36.61 -35.51
N VAL A 497 13.11 -36.33 -36.51
CA VAL A 497 13.50 -36.07 -37.90
C VAL A 497 13.49 -34.57 -38.18
N GLU A 498 14.66 -34.05 -38.57
CA GLU A 498 14.89 -32.66 -39.02
C GLU A 498 14.22 -32.29 -40.37
N ASN A 499 13.37 -33.12 -40.96
CA ASN A 499 12.81 -32.90 -42.30
C ASN A 499 11.45 -33.61 -42.52
N ILE A 500 10.38 -33.13 -41.91
CA ILE A 500 9.02 -33.67 -42.09
C ILE A 500 8.07 -32.60 -42.68
N ASP A 501 7.30 -32.98 -43.71
CA ASP A 501 6.27 -32.16 -44.36
C ASP A 501 5.09 -31.81 -43.41
N ASN A 502 4.39 -30.69 -43.63
CA ASN A 502 3.33 -30.20 -42.74
C ASN A 502 2.20 -31.21 -42.53
N THR A 503 1.90 -32.05 -43.52
CA THR A 503 0.88 -33.11 -43.41
C THR A 503 1.29 -34.22 -42.45
N GLU A 504 2.58 -34.56 -42.43
CA GLU A 504 3.16 -35.53 -41.50
C GLU A 504 3.40 -34.93 -40.10
N LYS A 505 3.64 -33.61 -39.98
CA LYS A 505 3.69 -32.93 -38.67
C LYS A 505 2.38 -33.01 -37.90
N ILE A 506 1.23 -32.93 -38.58
CA ILE A 506 -0.08 -33.06 -37.94
C ILE A 506 -0.26 -34.50 -37.45
N LYS A 507 0.07 -35.48 -38.28
CA LYS A 507 0.01 -36.90 -37.92
C LYS A 507 0.99 -37.25 -36.78
N TYR A 508 2.16 -36.63 -36.78
CA TYR A 508 3.16 -36.74 -35.73
C TYR A 508 2.72 -36.05 -34.43
N ALA A 509 2.10 -34.88 -34.52
CA ALA A 509 1.50 -34.22 -33.36
C ALA A 509 0.39 -35.08 -32.74
N ASP A 510 -0.39 -35.78 -33.57
CA ASP A 510 -1.39 -36.76 -33.12
C ASP A 510 -0.75 -38.00 -32.47
N GLU A 511 0.31 -38.57 -33.04
CA GLU A 511 1.04 -39.69 -32.42
C GLU A 511 1.74 -39.28 -31.11
N LEU A 512 2.37 -38.10 -31.07
CA LEU A 512 3.00 -37.52 -29.87
C LEU A 512 1.94 -37.24 -28.79
N ARG A 513 0.76 -36.76 -29.19
CA ARG A 513 -0.40 -36.55 -28.32
C ARG A 513 -0.88 -37.88 -27.72
N GLU A 514 -1.13 -38.90 -28.52
CA GLU A 514 -1.58 -40.22 -28.02
C GLU A 514 -0.59 -40.82 -27.02
N GLN A 515 0.72 -40.74 -27.30
CA GLN A 515 1.75 -41.28 -26.43
C GLN A 515 1.91 -40.49 -25.12
N LEU A 516 1.84 -39.16 -25.17
CA LEU A 516 1.86 -38.33 -23.97
C LEU A 516 0.63 -38.58 -23.09
N LEU A 517 -0.55 -38.72 -23.68
CA LEU A 517 -1.78 -39.04 -22.96
C LEU A 517 -1.72 -40.43 -22.31
N GLU A 518 -1.18 -41.44 -23.01
CA GLU A 518 -1.01 -42.78 -22.45
C GLU A 518 -0.08 -42.78 -21.23
N LYS A 519 1.03 -42.03 -21.30
CA LYS A 519 2.01 -41.93 -20.20
C LYS A 519 1.58 -41.05 -19.04
N ILE A 520 0.73 -40.05 -19.26
CA ILE A 520 0.15 -39.23 -18.18
C ILE A 520 -0.97 -40.01 -17.45
N SER A 521 -1.64 -40.95 -18.12
CA SER A 521 -2.71 -41.79 -17.54
C SER A 521 -2.21 -42.94 -16.64
N LYS A 522 -0.93 -43.32 -16.78
CA LYS A 522 -0.22 -44.34 -15.99
C LYS A 522 0.61 -43.66 -14.91
#